data_AF-A0A924W392-F1
#
_entry.id   AF-A0A924W392-F1
#
_cell.length_a   1.000
_cell.length_b   1.000
_cell.length_c   1.000
_cell.angle_alpha   90.00
_cell.angle_beta   90.00
_cell.angle_gamma   90.00
#
_symmetry.space_group_name_H-M   'P 1'
#
loop_
_entity.id
_entity.type
_entity.pdbx_description
1 polymer ?
#
loop_
_entity_poly.entity_id
_entity_poly.type
_entity_poly.pdbx_seq_one_letter_code
_entity_poly.pdbx_strand_id
1 'polypeptide(L)'
;MKLRAIVLALALAACGQASEQAKAPENQAPDPFNLNIEVGRYGVMLDQIENLTEETPNAAEAEVTDPKDLARRLRETVWAYNIERSALCGRGLYTAVTCGPSYQPVWIAEAPDSAPSLEELQTRSNALGEEVMRFWNAVCEEARTAETDEEARMYVCAIE
;
A
#
# COMPACT_ATOMS: atom_id res chain seq x y z
N MET A 1 -32.90 -65.28 42.27
CA MET A 1 -32.00 -64.54 43.17
C MET A 1 -31.92 -63.09 42.70
N LYS A 2 -32.39 -62.16 43.55
CA LYS A 2 -31.88 -60.80 43.86
C LYS A 2 -31.30 -59.94 42.72
N LEU A 3 -31.98 -58.81 42.41
CA LEU A 3 -31.55 -57.39 42.59
C LEU A 3 -30.36 -56.99 41.69
N ARG A 4 -30.34 -55.91 40.89
CA ARG A 4 -30.89 -54.55 41.04
C ARG A 4 -30.52 -53.73 39.78
N ALA A 5 -31.25 -52.62 39.58
CA ALA A 5 -30.78 -51.30 39.10
C ALA A 5 -30.55 -51.08 37.59
N ILE A 6 -30.81 -49.92 36.95
CA ILE A 6 -31.30 -48.56 37.32
C ILE A 6 -31.73 -47.93 35.96
N VAL A 7 -33.01 -47.58 35.74
CA VAL A 7 -33.59 -46.22 35.59
C VAL A 7 -32.78 -45.21 34.76
N LEU A 8 -33.37 -44.66 33.69
CA LEU A 8 -33.60 -43.21 33.55
C LEU A 8 -34.54 -42.89 32.36
N ALA A 9 -35.67 -42.27 32.67
CA ALA A 9 -36.53 -41.56 31.74
C ALA A 9 -36.18 -40.07 31.82
N LEU A 10 -36.08 -39.38 30.68
CA LEU A 10 -36.06 -37.93 30.59
C LEU A 10 -37.00 -37.50 29.47
N ALA A 11 -38.05 -36.81 29.88
CA ALA A 11 -39.12 -36.25 29.07
C ALA A 11 -38.62 -35.04 28.27
N LEU A 12 -39.05 -34.94 27.01
CA LEU A 12 -38.85 -33.78 26.16
C LEU A 12 -39.85 -32.68 26.55
N ALA A 13 -39.33 -31.55 27.03
CA ALA A 13 -40.04 -30.28 27.05
C ALA A 13 -39.06 -29.11 26.86
N ALA A 14 -39.52 -28.12 26.08
CA ALA A 14 -38.88 -26.83 25.74
C ALA A 14 -37.85 -26.90 24.59
N CYS A 15 -37.84 -26.05 23.56
CA CYS A 15 -38.40 -24.72 23.37
C CYS A 15 -38.93 -24.57 21.93
N GLY A 16 -40.00 -23.80 21.76
CA GLY A 16 -40.40 -23.28 20.46
C GLY A 16 -39.32 -22.34 19.92
N GLN A 17 -38.82 -22.63 18.71
CA GLN A 17 -38.20 -21.60 17.87
C GLN A 17 -39.30 -21.05 16.98
N ALA A 18 -39.84 -19.91 17.42
CA ALA A 18 -40.52 -19.00 16.53
C ALA A 18 -39.60 -18.74 15.33
N SER A 19 -40.13 -19.00 14.14
CA SER A 19 -39.53 -18.64 12.87
C SER A 19 -39.44 -17.12 12.77
N GLU A 20 -38.33 -16.54 13.22
CA GLU A 20 -37.90 -15.22 12.78
C GLU A 20 -37.67 -15.31 11.26
N GLN A 21 -38.61 -14.72 10.51
CA GLN A 21 -38.36 -14.32 9.14
C GLN A 21 -37.10 -13.46 9.15
N ALA A 22 -36.01 -14.01 8.60
CA ALA A 22 -34.82 -13.25 8.30
C ALA A 22 -35.22 -12.07 7.40
N LYS A 23 -35.39 -10.90 8.01
CA LYS A 23 -35.50 -9.63 7.31
C LYS A 23 -34.20 -9.51 6.52
N ALA A 24 -34.28 -9.44 5.20
CA ALA A 24 -33.12 -9.11 4.37
C ALA A 24 -32.47 -7.84 4.94
N PRO A 25 -31.13 -7.78 5.06
CA PRO A 25 -30.48 -6.64 5.69
C PRO A 25 -30.92 -5.38 4.95
N GLU A 26 -31.55 -4.46 5.70
CA GLU A 26 -31.77 -3.10 5.22
C GLU A 26 -30.43 -2.56 4.74
N ASN A 27 -30.41 -2.01 3.53
CA ASN A 27 -29.24 -1.44 2.89
C ASN A 27 -28.87 -0.14 3.62
N GLN A 28 -28.45 -0.26 4.88
CA GLN A 28 -28.01 0.84 5.72
C GLN A 28 -26.65 1.28 5.20
N ALA A 29 -26.51 2.58 4.94
CA ALA A 29 -25.22 3.15 4.61
C ALA A 29 -24.22 2.78 5.72
N PRO A 30 -22.98 2.40 5.37
CA PRO A 30 -21.98 2.04 6.36
C PRO A 30 -21.80 3.13 7.42
N ASP A 31 -21.73 2.75 8.68
CA ASP A 31 -21.46 3.68 9.77
C ASP A 31 -20.01 4.22 9.68
N PRO A 32 -19.80 5.54 9.61
CA PRO A 32 -18.46 6.12 9.47
C PRO A 32 -17.50 5.77 10.61
N PHE A 33 -18.01 5.60 11.83
CA PHE A 33 -17.18 5.25 12.98
C PHE A 33 -16.64 3.82 12.86
N ASN A 34 -17.50 2.85 12.52
CA ASN A 34 -17.08 1.48 12.24
C ASN A 34 -16.10 1.42 11.06
N LEU A 35 -16.33 2.18 9.98
CA LEU A 35 -15.39 2.24 8.86
C LEU A 35 -14.01 2.76 9.27
N ASN A 36 -13.95 3.80 10.11
CA ASN A 36 -12.69 4.36 10.59
C ASN A 36 -11.89 3.34 11.44
N ILE A 37 -12.57 2.55 12.28
CA ILE A 37 -11.93 1.45 13.03
C ILE A 37 -11.32 0.42 12.06
N GLU A 38 -12.08 0.01 11.04
CA GLU A 38 -11.64 -0.99 10.08
C GLU A 38 -10.43 -0.51 9.27
N VAL A 39 -10.44 0.74 8.78
CA VAL A 39 -9.30 1.35 8.09
C VAL A 39 -8.06 1.38 9.00
N GLY A 40 -8.22 1.79 10.27
CA GLY A 40 -7.13 1.78 11.23
C GLY A 40 -6.55 0.38 11.48
N ARG A 41 -7.41 -0.64 11.56
CA ARG A 41 -6.97 -2.04 11.70
C ARG A 41 -6.15 -2.51 10.51
N TYR A 42 -6.56 -2.16 9.28
CA TYR A 42 -5.81 -2.51 8.08
C TYR A 42 -4.43 -1.84 8.06
N GLY A 43 -4.34 -0.57 8.51
CA GLY A 43 -3.05 0.11 8.68
C GLY A 43 -2.09 -0.68 9.56
N VAL A 44 -2.52 -1.07 10.77
CA VAL A 44 -1.71 -1.88 11.69
C VAL A 44 -1.27 -3.21 11.07
N MET A 45 -2.17 -3.88 10.32
CA MET A 45 -1.82 -5.15 9.66
C MET A 45 -0.76 -4.97 8.58
N LEU A 46 -0.81 -3.87 7.82
CA LEU A 46 0.20 -3.57 6.79
C LEU A 46 1.55 -3.20 7.41
N ASP A 47 1.55 -2.37 8.47
CA ASP A 47 2.77 -2.03 9.22
C ASP A 47 3.45 -3.29 9.77
N GLN A 48 2.67 -4.25 10.28
CA GLN A 48 3.21 -5.54 10.75
C GLN A 48 3.89 -6.33 9.63
N ILE A 49 3.32 -6.33 8.41
CA ILE A 49 3.93 -6.98 7.26
C ILE A 49 5.25 -6.31 6.90
N GLU A 50 5.28 -4.98 6.83
CA GLU A 50 6.50 -4.22 6.53
C GLU A 50 7.62 -4.57 7.52
N ASN A 51 7.35 -4.48 8.81
CA ASN A 51 8.30 -4.83 9.88
C ASN A 51 8.82 -6.27 9.80
N LEU A 52 7.96 -7.23 9.41
CA LEU A 52 8.37 -8.63 9.25
C LEU A 52 9.24 -8.86 8.01
N THR A 53 9.18 -7.97 7.03
CA THR A 53 9.86 -8.11 5.74
C THR A 53 11.12 -7.27 5.60
N GLU A 54 11.28 -6.22 6.41
CA GLU A 54 12.42 -5.27 6.38
C GLU A 54 13.78 -5.99 6.52
N GLU A 55 13.89 -6.96 7.42
CA GLU A 55 15.15 -7.66 7.73
C GLU A 55 15.16 -9.11 7.22
N THR A 56 14.51 -9.42 6.10
CA THR A 56 14.43 -10.81 5.62
C THR A 56 15.84 -11.36 5.31
N PRO A 57 16.44 -12.24 6.16
CA PRO A 57 17.88 -12.55 6.11
C PRO A 57 18.33 -13.35 4.89
N ASN A 58 17.36 -13.82 4.08
CA ASN A 58 17.57 -14.65 2.90
C ASN A 58 17.37 -13.88 1.59
N ALA A 59 17.14 -12.57 1.63
CA ALA A 59 17.27 -11.75 0.44
C ALA A 59 18.75 -11.68 0.09
N ALA A 60 19.20 -12.53 -0.84
CA ALA A 60 20.56 -12.45 -1.34
C ALA A 60 20.85 -11.02 -1.79
N GLU A 61 21.93 -10.42 -1.28
CA GLU A 61 22.42 -9.14 -1.78
C GLU A 61 22.78 -9.33 -3.25
N ALA A 62 21.88 -8.89 -4.13
CA ALA A 62 22.13 -8.95 -5.55
C ALA A 62 23.26 -7.99 -5.92
N GLU A 63 24.10 -8.40 -6.88
CA GLU A 63 25.14 -7.53 -7.41
C GLU A 63 24.49 -6.27 -8.00
N VAL A 64 24.97 -5.09 -7.60
CA VAL A 64 24.37 -3.78 -7.95
C VAL A 64 24.28 -3.55 -9.46
N THR A 65 25.03 -4.32 -10.25
CA THR A 65 25.11 -4.25 -11.70
C THR A 65 24.30 -5.33 -12.42
N ASP A 66 23.69 -6.29 -11.71
CA ASP A 66 22.85 -7.33 -12.32
C ASP A 66 21.62 -6.69 -12.98
N PRO A 67 21.41 -6.86 -14.29
CA PRO A 67 20.23 -6.32 -14.97
C PRO A 67 18.88 -6.73 -14.36
N LYS A 68 18.79 -7.92 -13.73
CA LYS A 68 17.57 -8.34 -13.02
C LYS A 68 17.32 -7.48 -11.80
N ASP A 69 18.36 -7.21 -11.03
CA ASP A 69 18.27 -6.38 -9.82
C ASP A 69 17.96 -4.93 -10.17
N LEU A 70 18.60 -4.40 -11.21
CA LEU A 70 18.31 -3.06 -11.75
C LEU A 70 16.87 -2.95 -12.23
N ALA A 71 16.36 -3.94 -12.95
CA ALA A 71 14.96 -3.97 -13.39
C ALA A 71 13.98 -3.99 -12.20
N ARG A 72 14.27 -4.79 -11.17
CA ARG A 72 13.49 -4.86 -9.92
C ARG A 72 13.46 -3.50 -9.22
N ARG A 73 14.64 -2.90 -8.94
CA ARG A 73 14.73 -1.59 -8.28
C ARG A 73 14.05 -0.49 -9.06
N LEU A 74 14.09 -0.53 -10.40
CA LEU A 74 13.42 0.45 -11.23
C LEU A 74 11.89 0.35 -11.10
N ARG A 75 11.32 -0.86 -11.02
CA ARG A 75 9.89 -1.09 -10.72
C ARG A 75 9.53 -0.60 -9.31
N GLU A 76 10.36 -0.90 -8.33
CA GLU A 76 10.17 -0.42 -6.95
C GLU A 76 10.18 1.11 -6.87
N THR A 77 11.07 1.76 -7.63
CA THR A 77 11.12 3.22 -7.71
C THR A 77 9.85 3.81 -8.33
N VAL A 78 9.26 3.16 -9.34
CA VAL A 78 7.94 3.55 -9.90
C VAL A 78 6.84 3.42 -8.84
N TRP A 79 6.84 2.36 -8.04
CA TRP A 79 5.86 2.19 -6.97
C TRP A 79 6.00 3.27 -5.89
N ALA A 80 7.23 3.53 -5.42
CA ALA A 80 7.51 4.59 -4.45
C ALA A 80 7.06 5.96 -4.96
N TYR A 81 7.39 6.30 -6.22
CA TYR A 81 6.94 7.52 -6.89
C TYR A 81 5.41 7.66 -6.89
N ASN A 82 4.70 6.60 -7.26
CA ASN A 82 3.24 6.64 -7.32
C ASN A 82 2.59 6.72 -5.94
N ILE A 83 3.15 6.04 -4.93
CA ILE A 83 2.69 6.10 -3.54
C ILE A 83 2.83 7.53 -3.00
N GLU A 84 3.99 8.15 -3.18
CA GLU A 84 4.25 9.52 -2.70
C GLU A 84 3.28 10.52 -3.34
N ARG A 85 3.09 10.44 -4.66
CA ARG A 85 2.10 11.28 -5.37
C ARG A 85 0.69 11.05 -4.83
N SER A 86 0.30 9.80 -4.60
CA SER A 86 -1.02 9.48 -4.07
C SER A 86 -1.20 10.03 -2.64
N ALA A 87 -0.17 9.95 -1.80
CA ALA A 87 -0.21 10.46 -0.43
C ALA A 87 -0.41 11.99 -0.40
N LEU A 88 0.34 12.72 -1.22
CA LEU A 88 0.19 14.17 -1.33
C LEU A 88 -1.17 14.58 -1.92
N CYS A 89 -1.64 13.86 -2.94
CA CYS A 89 -2.96 14.09 -3.51
C CYS A 89 -4.08 13.87 -2.48
N GLY A 90 -4.01 12.79 -1.71
CA GLY A 90 -4.98 12.50 -0.64
C GLY A 90 -5.03 13.57 0.45
N ARG A 91 -3.94 14.30 0.64
CA ARG A 91 -3.84 15.47 1.54
C ARG A 91 -4.24 16.79 0.89
N GLY A 92 -4.57 16.80 -0.41
CA GLY A 92 -4.89 18.00 -1.17
C GLY A 92 -3.68 18.89 -1.48
N LEU A 93 -2.46 18.33 -1.45
CA LEU A 93 -1.22 19.06 -1.69
C LEU A 93 -0.74 18.88 -3.13
N TYR A 94 -0.27 19.97 -3.76
CA TYR A 94 0.31 19.98 -5.10
C TYR A 94 -0.57 19.29 -6.17
N THR A 95 -1.89 19.45 -6.07
CA THR A 95 -2.89 18.63 -6.79
C THR A 95 -2.71 18.61 -8.31
N ALA A 96 -2.18 19.69 -8.90
CA ALA A 96 -1.88 19.77 -10.33
C ALA A 96 -0.86 18.72 -10.80
N VAL A 97 0.06 18.30 -9.93
CA VAL A 97 1.10 17.29 -10.25
C VAL A 97 0.91 15.96 -9.53
N THR A 98 0.17 15.94 -8.41
CA THR A 98 -0.04 14.74 -7.59
C THR A 98 -1.34 14.00 -7.93
N CYS A 99 -2.43 14.70 -8.29
CA CYS A 99 -3.77 14.11 -8.48
C CYS A 99 -4.06 13.67 -9.92
N GLY A 100 -3.11 12.97 -10.55
CA GLY A 100 -3.25 12.40 -11.89
C GLY A 100 -3.30 10.88 -11.89
N PRO A 101 -3.43 10.25 -13.07
CA PRO A 101 -3.21 8.81 -13.19
C PRO A 101 -1.81 8.42 -12.70
N SER A 102 -1.71 7.21 -12.16
CA SER A 102 -0.43 6.62 -11.79
C SER A 102 0.43 6.41 -13.04
N TYR A 103 1.74 6.59 -12.91
CA TYR A 103 2.68 6.23 -13.95
C TYR A 103 2.79 4.70 -14.04
N GLN A 104 2.30 4.13 -15.14
CA GLN A 104 2.19 2.68 -15.37
C GLN A 104 2.83 2.30 -16.70
N PRO A 105 4.17 2.29 -16.80
CA PRO A 105 4.83 1.85 -18.01
C PRO A 105 4.61 0.34 -18.22
N VAL A 106 4.59 -0.12 -19.48
CA VAL A 106 4.28 -1.52 -19.83
C VAL A 106 5.14 -2.55 -19.09
N TRP A 107 6.39 -2.20 -18.80
CA TRP A 107 7.36 -3.07 -18.12
C TRP A 107 7.14 -3.20 -16.61
N ILE A 108 6.22 -2.44 -16.01
CA ILE A 108 5.90 -2.54 -14.57
C ILE A 108 5.29 -3.91 -14.21
N ALA A 109 4.69 -4.59 -15.20
CA ALA A 109 4.05 -5.90 -15.07
C ALA A 109 4.91 -7.06 -15.60
N GLU A 110 6.18 -6.81 -15.96
CA GLU A 110 7.09 -7.87 -16.38
C GLU A 110 7.36 -8.88 -15.25
N ALA A 111 7.71 -10.10 -15.63
CA ALA A 111 7.98 -11.17 -14.68
C ALA A 111 9.18 -10.82 -13.77
N PRO A 112 9.21 -11.29 -12.50
CA PRO A 112 10.28 -10.96 -11.57
C PRO A 112 11.69 -11.34 -12.02
N ASP A 113 11.81 -12.39 -12.85
CA ASP A 113 13.07 -12.91 -13.38
C ASP A 113 13.49 -12.29 -14.72
N SER A 114 12.74 -11.30 -15.21
CA SER A 114 13.06 -10.56 -16.43
C SER A 114 14.41 -9.86 -16.29
N ALA A 115 15.26 -10.04 -17.31
CA ALA A 115 16.60 -9.45 -17.39
C ALA A 115 16.74 -8.62 -18.68
N PRO A 116 16.18 -7.40 -18.74
CA PRO A 116 16.34 -6.52 -19.88
C PRO A 116 17.82 -6.16 -20.09
N SER A 117 18.18 -5.74 -21.30
CA SER A 117 19.51 -5.21 -21.56
C SER A 117 19.77 -3.90 -20.79
N LEU A 118 21.04 -3.56 -20.57
CA LEU A 118 21.42 -2.29 -19.95
C LEU A 118 20.93 -1.08 -20.76
N GLU A 119 20.87 -1.17 -22.09
CA GLU A 119 20.35 -0.13 -22.97
C GLU A 119 18.84 0.10 -22.75
N GLU A 120 18.07 -0.98 -22.62
CA GLU A 120 16.65 -0.90 -22.28
C GLU A 120 16.47 -0.33 -20.88
N LEU A 121 17.25 -0.77 -19.89
CA LEU A 121 17.19 -0.24 -18.52
C LEU A 121 17.51 1.25 -18.48
N GLN A 122 18.51 1.73 -19.23
CA GLN A 122 18.80 3.15 -19.34
C GLN A 122 17.63 3.92 -19.94
N THR A 123 17.00 3.40 -20.99
CA THR A 123 15.83 4.02 -21.63
C THR A 123 14.65 4.13 -20.65
N ARG A 124 14.37 3.05 -19.90
CA ARG A 124 13.32 3.02 -18.87
C ARG A 124 13.63 3.97 -17.72
N SER A 125 14.90 4.03 -17.29
CA SER A 125 15.39 4.94 -16.26
C SER A 125 15.21 6.41 -16.66
N ASN A 126 15.60 6.77 -17.89
CA ASN A 126 15.42 8.13 -18.39
C ASN A 126 13.93 8.55 -18.40
N ALA A 127 13.04 7.67 -18.87
CA ALA A 127 11.60 7.96 -18.88
C ALA A 127 11.02 8.15 -17.46
N LEU A 128 11.44 7.33 -16.49
CA LEU A 128 11.08 7.55 -15.09
C LEU A 128 11.68 8.86 -14.55
N GLY A 129 12.93 9.14 -14.90
CA GLY A 129 13.63 10.36 -14.49
C GLY A 129 12.89 11.63 -14.91
N GLU A 130 12.33 11.67 -16.11
CA GLU A 130 11.51 12.80 -16.58
C GLU A 130 10.27 13.04 -15.69
N GLU A 131 9.57 11.97 -15.31
CA GLU A 131 8.39 12.04 -14.45
C GLU A 131 8.74 12.44 -13.01
N VAL A 132 9.83 11.89 -12.46
CA VAL A 132 10.33 12.23 -11.12
C VAL A 132 10.81 13.69 -11.09
N MET A 133 11.57 14.13 -12.09
CA MET A 133 12.07 15.52 -12.15
C MET A 133 10.93 16.52 -12.29
N ARG A 134 9.88 16.22 -13.07
CA ARG A 134 8.69 17.09 -13.16
C ARG A 134 8.01 17.25 -11.81
N PHE A 135 7.79 16.14 -11.11
CA PHE A 135 7.17 16.13 -9.79
C PHE A 135 8.03 16.86 -8.75
N TRP A 136 9.32 16.52 -8.68
CA TRP A 136 10.28 17.11 -7.77
C TRP A 136 10.38 18.64 -7.97
N ASN A 137 10.51 19.10 -9.22
CA ASN A 137 10.59 20.54 -9.51
C ASN A 137 9.37 21.29 -9.01
N ALA A 138 8.16 20.78 -9.25
CA ALA A 138 6.92 21.43 -8.84
C ALA A 138 6.81 21.54 -7.31
N VAL A 139 7.09 20.46 -6.58
CA VAL A 139 7.05 20.46 -5.10
C VAL A 139 8.13 21.39 -4.54
N CYS A 140 9.35 21.31 -5.06
CA CYS A 140 10.49 22.06 -4.56
C CYS A 140 10.42 23.56 -4.89
N GLU A 141 9.86 23.95 -6.04
CA GLU A 141 9.65 25.35 -6.38
C GLU A 141 8.62 26.01 -5.45
N GLU A 142 7.52 25.32 -5.17
CA GLU A 142 6.51 25.83 -4.24
C GLU A 142 7.06 25.87 -2.80
N ALA A 143 7.81 24.85 -2.37
CA ALA A 143 8.49 24.86 -1.08
C ALA A 143 9.50 26.02 -0.95
N ARG A 144 10.30 26.28 -2.01
CA ARG A 144 11.21 27.44 -2.07
C ARG A 144 10.48 28.78 -2.01
N THR A 145 9.31 28.86 -2.62
CA THR A 145 8.47 30.07 -2.62
C THR A 145 7.84 30.30 -1.24
N ALA A 146 7.49 29.24 -0.52
CA ALA A 146 6.94 29.32 0.83
C ALA A 146 8.00 29.64 1.90
N GLU A 147 9.28 29.34 1.65
CA GLU A 147 10.36 29.62 2.59
C GLU A 147 10.67 31.13 2.66
N THR A 148 10.62 31.67 3.87
CA THR A 148 10.82 33.10 4.15
C THR A 148 12.26 33.45 4.50
N ASP A 149 13.01 32.49 5.03
CA ASP A 149 14.44 32.63 5.33
C ASP A 149 15.27 32.43 4.06
N GLU A 150 16.05 33.45 3.67
CA GLU A 150 16.88 33.40 2.48
C GLU A 150 17.99 32.35 2.56
N GLU A 151 18.54 32.11 3.77
CA GLU A 151 19.59 31.10 3.96
C GLU A 151 18.99 29.70 3.84
N ALA A 152 17.87 29.45 4.52
CA ALA A 152 17.16 28.16 4.44
C ALA A 152 16.66 27.85 3.03
N ARG A 153 16.20 28.86 2.28
CA ARG A 153 15.69 28.71 0.91
C ARG A 153 16.71 28.08 -0.04
N MET A 154 18.00 28.36 0.15
CA MET A 154 19.07 27.79 -0.68
C MET A 154 19.23 26.27 -0.49
N TYR A 155 18.78 25.74 0.65
CA TYR A 155 18.89 24.32 0.98
C TYR A 155 17.63 23.52 0.64
N VAL A 156 16.52 24.18 0.29
CA VAL A 156 15.28 23.49 -0.10
C VAL A 156 15.52 22.71 -1.39
N CYS A 157 15.50 21.39 -1.26
CA CYS A 157 15.78 20.45 -2.33
C CYS A 157 17.14 20.68 -3.00
N ALA A 158 18.19 20.96 -2.23
CA ALA A 158 19.55 20.85 -2.72
C ALA A 158 19.95 19.37 -2.80
N ILE A 159 20.40 18.90 -3.97
CA ILE A 159 20.99 17.58 -4.18
C ILE A 159 22.40 17.81 -4.73
N GLU A 160 23.39 17.12 -4.16
CA GLU A 160 24.82 17.17 -4.55
C GLU A 160 25.11 16.43 -5.87
#